data_AF-A0A935GRL5-F1
#
_entry.id   AF-A0A935GRL5-F1
#
_cell.length_a   1.000
_cell.length_b   1.000
_cell.length_c   1.000
_cell.angle_alpha   90.00
_cell.angle_beta   90.00
_cell.angle_gamma   90.00
#
_symmetry.space_group_name_H-M   'P 1'
#
loop_
_entity.id
_entity.type
_entity.pdbx_description
1 polymer ?
#
loop_
_entity_poly.entity_id
_entity_poly.type
_entity_poly.pdbx_seq_one_letter_code
_entity_poly.pdbx_strand_id
1 'polypeptide(L)'
;MGTLRAGRQLAALALAIAVAGCAFAPAAPREGAVRVTPIERARWDLPPEPGLFRVAFDAAVSAEIRRRTVATVAAEDIDIHYAEIRVLENEADRELKARGLCSGTTAFLGPLVGGDGQGAMSAIFKCRPTIF
;
A
#
# COMPACT_ATOMS: atom_id res chain seq x y z
N MET A 1 -48.79 20.07 38.50
CA MET A 1 -49.41 19.88 37.17
C MET A 1 -48.71 20.80 36.19
N GLY A 2 -48.19 20.28 35.07
CA GLY A 2 -47.73 21.08 33.92
C GLY A 2 -46.23 21.02 33.60
N THR A 3 -45.81 19.96 32.93
CA THR A 3 -44.52 19.79 32.22
C THR A 3 -44.38 20.75 31.03
N LEU A 4 -43.15 21.17 30.65
CA LEU A 4 -42.73 21.37 29.25
C LEU A 4 -41.19 21.50 29.08
N ARG A 5 -40.61 20.45 28.48
CA ARG A 5 -39.54 20.38 27.43
C ARG A 5 -38.31 21.29 27.54
N ALA A 6 -37.12 20.70 27.71
CA ALA A 6 -36.24 20.17 26.63
C ALA A 6 -35.71 21.26 25.69
N GLY A 7 -34.39 21.49 25.72
CA GLY A 7 -33.78 22.44 24.80
C GLY A 7 -32.25 22.54 24.87
N ARG A 8 -31.59 21.62 24.16
CA ARG A 8 -30.38 21.83 23.34
C ARG A 8 -29.05 22.14 24.06
N GLN A 9 -28.30 21.05 24.18
CA GLN A 9 -26.86 20.94 23.96
C GLN A 9 -26.26 22.08 23.11
N LEU A 10 -25.31 22.80 23.67
CA LEU A 10 -24.32 23.57 22.94
C LEU A 10 -22.97 22.87 23.09
N ALA A 11 -22.61 22.13 22.05
CA ALA A 11 -21.25 21.72 21.79
C ALA A 11 -20.37 22.97 21.68
N ALA A 12 -19.35 23.06 22.53
CA ALA A 12 -18.24 23.98 22.32
C ALA A 12 -17.01 23.15 21.94
N LEU A 13 -16.67 23.22 20.65
CA LEU A 13 -15.37 22.87 20.13
C LEU A 13 -14.27 23.56 20.96
N ALA A 14 -13.33 22.79 21.49
CA ALA A 14 -12.00 23.27 21.87
C ALA A 14 -11.02 22.44 21.03
N LEU A 15 -10.74 22.88 19.80
CA LEU A 15 -9.62 23.74 19.43
C LEU A 15 -8.25 23.14 19.83
N ALA A 16 -7.61 22.63 18.78
CA ALA A 16 -6.26 22.12 18.70
C ALA A 16 -5.22 22.94 19.49
N ILE A 17 -4.46 22.25 20.33
CA ILE A 17 -3.13 22.70 20.75
C ILE A 17 -2.14 22.08 19.75
N ALA A 18 -1.66 22.91 18.84
CA ALA A 18 -0.53 22.62 17.96
C ALA A 18 0.73 22.50 18.81
N VAL A 19 1.24 21.29 18.98
CA VAL A 19 2.63 21.07 19.37
C VAL A 19 3.42 20.91 18.08
N ALA A 20 4.17 21.95 17.74
CA ALA A 20 5.24 21.90 16.76
C ALA A 20 6.36 20.97 17.29
N GLY A 21 6.16 19.67 17.08
CA GLY A 21 7.22 18.69 16.94
C GLY A 21 6.98 17.99 15.61
N CYS A 22 8.02 17.45 14.98
CA CYS A 22 7.88 16.52 13.86
C CYS A 22 7.14 15.25 14.32
N ALA A 23 5.84 15.38 14.60
CA ALA A 23 4.95 14.28 14.82
C ALA A 23 4.70 13.71 13.44
N PHE A 24 5.45 12.65 13.13
CA PHE A 24 5.10 11.65 12.13
C PHE A 24 3.58 11.46 12.20
N ALA A 25 2.84 12.06 11.26
CA ALA A 25 1.41 11.84 11.21
C ALA A 25 1.23 10.32 11.11
N PRO A 26 0.50 9.67 12.02
CA PRO A 26 0.26 8.24 11.89
C PRO A 26 -0.36 8.05 10.51
N ALA A 27 0.26 7.21 9.69
CA ALA A 27 -0.27 6.87 8.39
C ALA A 27 -1.74 6.51 8.58
N ALA A 28 -2.63 7.23 7.89
CA ALA A 28 -4.07 7.04 8.04
C ALA A 28 -4.40 5.55 7.91
N PRO A 29 -5.39 5.03 8.66
CA PRO A 29 -5.79 3.64 8.56
C PRO A 29 -6.05 3.31 7.09
N ARG A 30 -5.26 2.39 6.54
CA ARG A 30 -5.40 2.00 5.14
C ARG A 30 -6.67 1.19 5.00
N GLU A 31 -7.57 1.64 4.14
CA GLU A 31 -8.72 0.84 3.73
C GLU A 31 -8.28 -0.22 2.72
N GLY A 32 -8.76 -1.45 2.92
CA GLY A 32 -8.55 -2.59 2.04
C GLY A 32 -7.49 -3.59 2.50
N ALA A 33 -7.52 -4.76 1.89
CA ALA A 33 -6.72 -5.93 2.24
C ALA A 33 -5.63 -6.20 1.19
N VAL A 34 -4.49 -6.69 1.69
CA VAL A 34 -3.43 -7.27 0.87
C VAL A 34 -3.28 -8.74 1.24
N ARG A 35 -3.27 -9.61 0.23
CA ARG A 35 -2.98 -11.04 0.40
C ARG A 35 -1.57 -11.31 -0.09
N VAL A 36 -0.79 -11.97 0.75
CA VAL A 36 0.57 -12.41 0.43
C VAL A 36 0.57 -13.94 0.40
N THR A 37 1.10 -14.50 -0.68
CA THR A 37 1.23 -15.95 -0.85
C THR A 37 2.68 -16.25 -1.23
N PRO A 38 3.44 -16.99 -0.39
CA PRO A 38 4.76 -17.46 -0.80
C PRO A 38 4.60 -18.40 -2.00
N ILE A 39 5.49 -18.29 -2.97
CA ILE A 39 5.55 -19.17 -4.13
C ILE A 39 6.96 -19.70 -4.28
N GLU A 40 7.11 -20.88 -4.87
CA GLU A 40 8.43 -21.50 -5.04
C GLU A 40 9.14 -21.04 -6.32
N ARG A 41 8.36 -20.66 -7.34
CA ARG A 41 8.83 -20.34 -8.70
C ARG A 41 8.04 -19.19 -9.29
N ALA A 42 8.69 -18.30 -10.04
CA ALA A 42 8.01 -17.20 -10.72
C ALA A 42 7.18 -17.69 -11.93
N ARG A 43 7.65 -18.74 -12.59
CA ARG A 43 6.99 -19.45 -13.70
C ARG A 43 7.27 -20.94 -13.61
N TRP A 44 6.42 -21.76 -14.24
CA TRP A 44 6.50 -23.22 -14.17
C TRP A 44 7.79 -23.79 -14.77
N ASP A 45 8.42 -23.08 -15.71
CA ASP A 45 9.62 -23.48 -16.43
C ASP A 45 10.94 -23.01 -15.79
N LEU A 46 10.88 -22.13 -14.79
CA LEU A 46 12.06 -21.59 -14.10
C LEU A 46 12.41 -22.38 -12.84
N PRO A 47 13.69 -22.51 -12.45
CA PRO A 47 14.09 -23.17 -11.20
C PRO A 47 13.42 -22.53 -9.96
N PRO A 48 13.26 -23.28 -8.84
CA PRO A 48 12.79 -22.69 -7.59
C PRO A 48 13.75 -21.61 -7.10
N GLU A 49 13.17 -20.53 -6.57
CA GLU A 49 13.93 -19.41 -6.02
C GLU A 49 13.35 -19.02 -4.66
N PRO A 50 14.19 -18.87 -3.61
CA PRO A 50 13.72 -18.42 -2.31
C PRO A 50 13.28 -16.96 -2.34
N GLY A 51 12.38 -16.61 -1.42
CA GLY A 51 11.95 -15.23 -1.22
C GLY A 51 11.01 -14.69 -2.29
N LEU A 52 10.31 -15.57 -3.02
CA LEU A 52 9.27 -15.18 -3.96
C LEU A 52 7.89 -15.12 -3.29
N PHE A 53 7.17 -14.05 -3.59
CA PHE A 53 5.83 -13.81 -3.07
C PHE A 53 4.92 -13.33 -4.18
N ARG A 54 3.75 -13.95 -4.31
CA ARG A 54 2.61 -13.36 -5.02
C ARG A 54 1.88 -12.46 -4.06
N VAL A 55 1.79 -11.18 -4.41
CA VAL A 55 1.04 -10.19 -3.64
C VAL A 55 -0.20 -9.83 -4.45
N ALA A 56 -1.38 -9.90 -3.81
CA ALA A 56 -2.65 -9.50 -4.37
C ALA A 56 -3.23 -8.35 -3.55
N PHE A 57 -3.45 -7.24 -4.22
CA PHE A 57 -4.00 -6.00 -3.72
C PHE A 57 -5.48 -5.99 -4.05
N ASP A 58 -6.36 -5.81 -3.06
CA ASP A 58 -7.79 -5.67 -3.35
C ASP A 58 -8.08 -4.40 -4.17
N ALA A 59 -9.35 -4.19 -4.52
CA ALA A 59 -9.75 -3.07 -5.37
C ALA A 59 -9.44 -1.69 -4.74
N ALA A 60 -9.62 -1.53 -3.42
CA ALA A 60 -9.38 -0.26 -2.73
C ALA A 60 -7.88 0.08 -2.70
N VAL A 61 -7.07 -0.90 -2.32
CA VAL A 61 -5.60 -0.84 -2.32
C VAL A 61 -5.08 -0.58 -3.73
N SER A 62 -5.66 -1.23 -4.74
CA SER A 62 -5.28 -1.05 -6.14
C SER A 62 -5.63 0.34 -6.68
N ALA A 63 -6.79 0.89 -6.33
CA ALA A 63 -7.16 2.25 -6.69
C ALA A 63 -6.19 3.28 -6.08
N GLU A 64 -5.76 3.07 -4.83
CA GLU A 64 -4.77 3.93 -4.18
C GLU A 64 -3.39 3.84 -4.86
N ILE A 65 -2.94 2.63 -5.22
CA ILE A 65 -1.70 2.46 -5.99
C ILE A 65 -1.77 3.26 -7.29
N ARG A 66 -2.87 3.17 -8.05
CA ARG A 66 -3.03 3.92 -9.31
C ARG A 66 -3.00 5.44 -9.09
N ARG A 67 -3.68 5.95 -8.06
CA ARG A 67 -3.63 7.39 -7.72
C ARG A 67 -2.21 7.84 -7.42
N ARG A 68 -1.47 7.06 -6.63
CA ARG A 68 -0.07 7.34 -6.30
C ARG A 68 0.82 7.28 -7.54
N THR A 69 0.61 6.33 -8.45
CA THR A 69 1.33 6.26 -9.73
C THR A 69 1.15 7.55 -10.53
N VAL A 70 -0.08 8.03 -10.71
CA VAL A 70 -0.35 9.29 -11.44
C VAL A 70 0.31 10.49 -10.75
N ALA A 71 0.21 10.57 -9.41
CA ALA A 71 0.85 11.64 -8.65
C ALA A 71 2.38 11.61 -8.80
N THR A 72 2.97 10.41 -8.81
CA THR A 72 4.41 10.20 -8.99
C THR A 72 4.88 10.59 -10.39
N VAL A 73 4.15 10.22 -11.44
CA VAL A 73 4.43 10.67 -12.81
C VAL A 73 4.44 12.19 -12.89
N ALA A 74 3.42 12.85 -12.33
CA ALA A 74 3.31 14.30 -12.36
C ALA A 74 4.40 15.01 -11.53
N ALA A 75 4.83 14.42 -10.41
CA ALA A 75 5.81 15.02 -9.52
C ALA A 75 7.25 14.87 -10.02
N GLU A 76 7.56 13.78 -10.71
CA GLU A 76 8.94 13.42 -11.07
C GLU A 76 9.21 13.43 -12.57
N ASP A 77 8.20 13.68 -13.41
CA ASP A 77 8.29 13.70 -14.87
C ASP A 77 8.92 12.41 -15.45
N ILE A 78 8.39 11.27 -15.02
CA ILE A 78 8.85 9.94 -15.42
C ILE A 78 7.77 9.15 -16.16
N ASP A 79 8.19 8.14 -16.91
CA ASP A 79 7.29 7.21 -17.58
C ASP A 79 6.33 6.50 -16.60
N ILE A 80 5.09 6.29 -17.04
CA ILE A 80 4.02 5.72 -16.21
C ILE A 80 4.30 4.27 -15.80
N HIS A 81 4.95 3.48 -16.66
CA HIS A 81 5.26 2.10 -16.34
C HIS A 81 6.36 2.03 -15.27
N TYR A 82 7.37 2.90 -15.37
CA TYR A 82 8.40 3.00 -14.33
C TYR A 82 7.82 3.48 -13.00
N ALA A 83 6.95 4.49 -13.02
CA ALA A 83 6.24 4.96 -11.82
C ALA A 83 5.39 3.85 -11.19
N GLU A 84 4.66 3.07 -11.99
CA GLU A 84 3.82 1.97 -11.52
C GLU A 84 4.63 0.89 -10.81
N ILE A 85 5.72 0.44 -11.43
CA ILE A 85 6.63 -0.55 -10.82
C ILE A 85 7.13 -0.03 -9.48
N ARG A 86 7.60 1.23 -9.41
CA ARG A 86 8.14 1.77 -8.17
C ARG A 86 7.10 1.89 -7.06
N VAL A 87 5.87 2.30 -7.39
CA VAL A 87 4.78 2.36 -6.40
C VAL A 87 4.40 0.95 -5.94
N LEU A 88 4.32 -0.03 -6.85
CA LEU A 88 4.05 -1.42 -6.54
C LEU A 88 5.13 -2.03 -5.64
N GLU A 89 6.41 -1.80 -5.96
CA GLU A 89 7.55 -2.27 -5.15
C GLU A 89 7.50 -1.69 -3.74
N ASN A 90 7.31 -0.37 -3.61
CA ASN A 90 7.18 0.28 -2.29
C ASN A 90 6.00 -0.27 -1.48
N GLU A 91 4.89 -0.56 -2.16
CA GLU A 91 3.69 -1.08 -1.53
C GLU A 91 3.87 -2.53 -1.07
N ALA A 92 4.43 -3.39 -1.93
CA ALA A 92 4.79 -4.76 -1.58
C ALA A 92 5.86 -4.81 -0.49
N ASP A 93 6.87 -3.94 -0.55
CA ASP A 93 7.95 -3.85 0.43
C ASP A 93 7.42 -3.52 1.83
N ARG A 94 6.58 -2.49 1.94
CA ARG A 94 5.94 -2.13 3.20
C ARG A 94 5.18 -3.31 3.78
N GLU A 95 4.45 -4.03 2.94
CA GLU A 95 3.57 -5.10 3.41
C GLU A 95 4.31 -6.40 3.76
N LEU A 96 5.34 -6.76 2.99
CA LEU A 96 6.20 -7.90 3.32
C LEU A 96 7.01 -7.64 4.58
N LYS A 97 7.48 -6.40 4.80
CA LYS A 97 8.17 -5.99 6.05
C LYS A 97 7.24 -6.01 7.25
N ALA A 98 6.03 -5.45 7.12
CA ALA A 98 5.04 -5.45 8.20
C ALA A 98 4.68 -6.86 8.69
N ARG A 99 4.80 -7.86 7.81
CA ARG A 99 4.56 -9.28 8.11
C ARG A 99 5.81 -10.05 8.51
N GLY A 100 6.98 -9.41 8.57
CA GLY A 100 8.26 -10.08 8.85
C GLY A 100 8.73 -11.06 7.77
N LEU A 101 8.22 -10.93 6.54
CA LEU A 101 8.51 -11.84 5.42
C LEU A 101 9.69 -11.37 4.57
N CYS A 102 10.07 -10.09 4.66
CA CYS A 102 11.23 -9.54 3.97
C CYS A 102 11.99 -8.56 4.87
N SER A 103 13.29 -8.77 5.02
CA SER A 103 14.19 -7.88 5.78
C SER A 103 15.01 -6.92 4.89
N GLY A 104 15.01 -7.14 3.58
CA GLY A 104 15.78 -6.32 2.63
C GLY A 104 14.90 -5.46 1.72
N THR A 105 15.12 -5.51 0.41
CA THR A 105 14.34 -4.76 -0.58
C THR A 105 13.47 -5.68 -1.41
N THR A 106 12.27 -5.21 -1.71
CA THR A 106 11.33 -5.94 -2.56
C THR A 106 11.46 -5.48 -4.00
N ALA A 107 11.64 -6.43 -4.92
CA ALA A 107 11.74 -6.15 -6.35
C ALA A 107 10.59 -6.81 -7.12
N PHE A 108 10.00 -6.07 -8.05
CA PHE A 108 8.98 -6.56 -8.96
C PHE A 108 9.58 -7.53 -9.97
N LEU A 109 8.89 -8.66 -10.19
CA LEU A 109 9.25 -9.65 -11.21
C LEU A 109 8.18 -9.85 -12.29
N GLY A 110 6.93 -9.47 -11.99
CA GLY A 110 5.79 -9.69 -12.88
C GLY A 110 5.35 -11.17 -12.97
N PRO A 111 4.29 -11.45 -13.75
CA PRO A 111 3.46 -10.48 -14.47
C PRO A 111 2.57 -9.68 -13.50
N LEU A 112 2.21 -8.46 -13.89
CA LEU A 112 1.13 -7.69 -13.27
C LEU A 112 -0.21 -8.14 -13.88
N VAL A 113 -1.13 -8.56 -13.03
CA VAL A 113 -2.53 -8.88 -13.35
C VAL A 113 -3.40 -7.74 -12.83
N GLY A 114 -4.39 -7.28 -13.60
CA GLY A 114 -5.26 -6.15 -13.24
C GLY A 114 -4.66 -4.76 -13.47
N GLY A 115 -3.58 -4.68 -14.25
CA GLY A 115 -2.93 -3.41 -14.64
C GLY A 115 -3.71 -2.58 -15.66
N ASP A 116 -4.82 -3.09 -16.19
CA ASP A 116 -5.71 -2.40 -17.15
C ASP A 116 -6.52 -1.24 -16.53
N GLY A 117 -6.27 -0.93 -15.26
CA GLY A 117 -6.93 0.15 -14.54
C GLY A 117 -8.21 -0.27 -13.82
N GLN A 118 -8.67 -1.52 -13.97
CA GLN A 118 -9.91 -1.98 -13.34
C GLN A 118 -9.66 -3.02 -12.23
N GLY A 119 -10.33 -2.84 -11.10
CA GLY A 119 -10.38 -3.84 -10.03
C GLY A 119 -9.05 -4.06 -9.28
N ALA A 120 -8.92 -5.28 -8.76
CA ALA A 120 -7.81 -5.76 -7.93
C ALA A 120 -6.56 -6.08 -8.78
N MET A 121 -5.37 -5.81 -8.23
CA MET A 121 -4.09 -6.08 -8.87
C MET A 121 -3.35 -7.23 -8.19
N SER A 122 -2.56 -7.98 -8.94
CA SER A 122 -1.61 -8.93 -8.36
C SER A 122 -0.33 -9.01 -9.16
N ALA A 123 0.80 -9.14 -8.47
CA ALA A 123 2.09 -9.37 -9.09
C ALA A 123 2.98 -10.28 -8.25
N ILE A 124 4.07 -10.74 -8.86
CA ILE A 124 5.13 -11.48 -8.18
C ILE A 124 6.24 -10.50 -7.80
N PHE A 125 6.71 -10.64 -6.57
CA PHE A 125 7.81 -9.88 -6.00
C PHE A 125 8.86 -10.82 -5.41
N LYS A 126 10.11 -10.38 -5.45
CA LYS A 126 11.24 -11.07 -4.82
C LYS A 126 11.78 -10.22 -3.69
N CYS A 127 11.85 -10.79 -2.49
CA CYS A 127 12.62 -10.21 -1.41
C CYS A 127 14.11 -10.45 -1.69
N ARG A 128 14.88 -9.37 -1.80
CA ARG A 128 16.33 -9.39 -1.92
C ARG A 128 16.93 -9.05 -0.57
N PRO A 129 17.77 -9.91 0.01
CA PRO A 129 18.45 -9.58 1.26
C PRO A 129 19.34 -8.36 1.07
N THR A 130 19.44 -7.51 2.09
CA THR A 130 20.41 -6.41 2.09
C THR A 130 21.80 -7.00 2.24
N ILE A 131 22.62 -6.86 1.21
CA ILE A 131 24.02 -7.28 1.24
C ILE A 131 24.79 -6.12 1.86
N PHE A 132 25.27 -6.29 3.09
CA PHE A 132 26.13 -5.35 3.79
C PHE A 132 27.57 -5.89 3.82
#